data_AF-A0A2N6C1M1-F1
#
_entry.id   AF-A0A2N6C1M1-F1
#
_cell.length_a   1.000
_cell.length_b   1.000
_cell.length_c   1.000
_cell.angle_alpha   90.00
_cell.angle_beta   90.00
_cell.angle_gamma   90.00
#
_symmetry.space_group_name_H-M   'P 1'
#
loop_
_entity.id
_entity.type
_entity.pdbx_description
1 polymer ?
#
loop_
_entity_poly.entity_id
_entity_poly.type
_entity_poly.pdbx_seq_one_letter_code
_entity_poly.pdbx_strand_id
1 'polypeptide(L)'
;MKKRFFLLAVVAIFFVSNSSAWAADKIVETVAKGCEKELTSYCKDVTPGEGRILACLYAHSDKLTGQCEYALYDAAVQLERFVAALTYVANECDADMEKFCADIAVGEGRVLKCLDDNAEKISARCTQALKDVGSK
;
A
#
# COMPACT_ATOMS: atom_id res chain seq x y z
N MET A 1 14.92 -29.06 -27.65
CA MET A 1 15.08 -27.59 -27.56
C MET A 1 13.74 -26.84 -27.54
N LYS A 2 12.78 -27.15 -28.43
CA LYS A 2 11.45 -26.51 -28.46
C LYS A 2 10.65 -26.58 -27.15
N LYS A 3 10.67 -27.73 -26.44
CA LYS A 3 10.00 -27.90 -25.13
C LYS A 3 10.63 -27.07 -23.99
N ARG A 4 11.96 -26.89 -24.00
CA ARG A 4 12.68 -26.05 -23.02
C ARG A 4 12.45 -24.56 -23.28
N PHE A 5 12.34 -24.17 -24.54
CA PHE A 5 11.96 -22.81 -24.94
C PHE A 5 10.51 -22.48 -24.57
N PHE A 6 9.59 -23.44 -24.74
CA PHE A 6 8.19 -23.31 -24.29
C PHE A 6 8.07 -23.22 -22.75
N LEU A 7 8.84 -24.01 -22.00
CA LEU A 7 8.87 -23.95 -20.54
C LEU A 7 9.41 -22.61 -20.02
N LEU A 8 10.43 -22.03 -20.65
CA LEU A 8 10.96 -20.71 -20.28
C LEU A 8 9.97 -19.58 -20.60
N ALA A 9 9.23 -19.68 -21.71
CA ALA A 9 8.22 -18.69 -22.08
C ALA A 9 7.02 -18.68 -21.11
N VAL A 10 6.56 -19.84 -20.64
CA VAL A 10 5.43 -19.94 -19.70
C VAL A 10 5.80 -19.41 -18.31
N VAL A 11 7.05 -19.62 -17.86
CA VAL A 11 7.55 -19.08 -16.57
C VAL A 11 7.69 -17.55 -16.62
N ALA A 12 8.14 -16.99 -17.76
CA ALA A 12 8.24 -15.55 -17.93
C ALA A 12 6.86 -14.85 -17.98
N ILE A 13 5.85 -15.51 -18.56
CA ILE A 13 4.48 -14.96 -18.64
C ILE A 13 3.79 -14.99 -17.26
N PHE A 14 4.10 -15.96 -16.40
CA PHE A 14 3.54 -16.05 -15.04
C PHE A 14 4.06 -14.96 -14.08
N PHE A 15 5.23 -14.38 -14.34
CA PHE A 15 5.81 -13.34 -13.48
C PHE A 15 5.31 -11.92 -13.76
N VAL A 16 4.67 -11.68 -14.91
CA VAL A 16 4.28 -10.32 -15.34
C VAL A 16 2.83 -9.96 -14.96
N SER A 17 2.02 -10.91 -14.47
CA SER A 17 0.58 -10.70 -14.23
C SER A 17 0.16 -10.35 -12.80
N ASN A 18 1.08 -10.21 -11.83
CA ASN A 18 0.73 -9.99 -10.41
C ASN A 18 0.96 -8.55 -9.89
N SER A 19 0.88 -7.54 -10.76
CA SER A 19 1.09 -6.14 -10.38
C SER A 19 -0.22 -5.44 -9.95
N SER A 20 -0.78 -5.84 -8.81
CA SER A 20 -1.84 -5.10 -8.11
C SER A 20 -1.25 -4.15 -7.04
N ALA A 21 -0.39 -3.21 -7.44
CA ALA A 21 0.35 -2.33 -6.51
C ALA A 21 -0.16 -0.88 -6.42
N TRP A 22 -1.31 -0.55 -7.01
CA TRP A 22 -1.68 0.82 -7.38
C TRP A 22 -2.09 1.78 -6.23
N ALA A 23 -2.27 1.29 -5.00
CA ALA A 23 -2.78 2.10 -3.88
C ALA A 23 -1.67 2.66 -2.96
N ALA A 24 -0.53 1.97 -2.82
CA ALA A 24 0.61 2.43 -2.01
C ALA A 24 1.47 3.49 -2.74
N ASP A 25 1.25 3.66 -4.04
CA ASP A 25 2.11 4.46 -4.91
C ASP A 25 2.12 5.95 -4.55
N LYS A 26 1.01 6.53 -4.08
CA LYS A 26 0.93 7.99 -3.84
C LYS A 26 1.83 8.49 -2.71
N ILE A 27 1.87 7.80 -1.56
CA ILE A 27 2.70 8.23 -0.43
C ILE A 27 4.18 8.12 -0.79
N VAL A 28 4.57 7.02 -1.45
CA VAL A 28 5.94 6.80 -1.92
C VAL A 28 6.33 7.85 -2.96
N GLU A 29 5.43 8.19 -3.88
CA GLU A 29 5.65 9.22 -4.89
C GLU A 29 5.83 10.61 -4.26
N THR A 30 5.03 10.97 -3.25
CA THR A 30 5.20 12.23 -2.49
C THR A 30 6.60 12.36 -1.91
N VAL A 31 7.08 11.32 -1.22
CA VAL A 31 8.43 11.31 -0.63
C VAL A 31 9.51 11.29 -1.71
N ALA A 32 9.36 10.46 -2.75
CA ALA A 32 10.34 10.33 -3.82
C ALA A 32 10.56 11.66 -4.57
N LYS A 33 9.48 12.39 -4.85
CA LYS A 33 9.56 13.73 -5.48
C LYS A 33 10.05 14.80 -4.52
N GLY A 34 9.54 14.80 -3.30
CA GLY A 34 9.90 15.81 -2.30
C GLY A 34 11.36 15.72 -1.85
N CYS A 35 11.92 14.51 -1.84
CA CYS A 35 13.27 14.21 -1.39
C CYS A 35 14.23 13.83 -2.52
N GLU A 36 13.92 14.15 -3.78
CA GLU A 36 14.73 13.72 -4.93
C GLU A 36 16.21 14.08 -4.78
N LYS A 37 16.50 15.28 -4.27
CA LYS A 37 17.86 15.75 -4.03
C LYS A 37 18.58 14.92 -2.97
N GLU A 38 17.91 14.61 -1.87
CA GLU A 38 18.45 13.83 -0.76
C GLU A 38 18.64 12.37 -1.15
N LEU A 39 17.70 11.81 -1.90
CA LEU A 39 17.78 10.46 -2.42
C LEU A 39 18.98 10.28 -3.35
N THR A 40 19.20 11.24 -4.26
CA THR A 40 20.34 11.19 -5.18
C THR A 40 21.68 11.53 -4.52
N SER A 41 21.70 12.44 -3.54
CA SER A 41 22.93 12.90 -2.89
C SER A 41 23.41 11.97 -1.78
N TYR A 42 22.49 11.38 -1.02
CA TYR A 42 22.79 10.67 0.21
C TYR A 42 22.36 9.19 0.20
N CYS A 43 21.27 8.84 -0.49
CA CYS A 43 20.67 7.50 -0.40
C CYS A 43 20.73 6.67 -1.68
N LYS A 44 21.54 7.07 -2.69
CA LYS A 44 21.57 6.44 -4.02
C LYS A 44 21.93 4.95 -4.01
N ASP A 45 22.74 4.52 -3.04
CA ASP A 45 23.23 3.13 -2.91
C ASP A 45 22.35 2.29 -1.97
N VAL A 46 21.29 2.88 -1.42
CA VAL A 46 20.36 2.21 -0.51
C VAL A 46 19.39 1.39 -1.34
N THR A 47 19.35 0.08 -1.10
CA THR A 47 18.34 -0.79 -1.70
C THR A 47 16.94 -0.36 -1.22
N PRO A 48 15.94 -0.17 -2.10
CA PRO A 48 14.57 0.16 -1.71
C PRO A 48 13.83 -0.98 -1.01
N GLY A 49 12.83 -0.63 -0.18
CA GLY A 49 12.01 -1.58 0.59
C GLY A 49 12.40 -1.65 2.08
N GLU A 50 11.56 -2.30 2.88
CA GLU A 50 11.77 -2.56 4.33
C GLU A 50 12.14 -1.32 5.16
N GLY A 51 11.69 -0.13 4.72
CA GLY A 51 12.01 1.14 5.39
C GLY A 51 13.47 1.62 5.24
N ARG A 52 14.30 0.96 4.43
CA ARG A 52 15.74 1.29 4.30
C ARG A 52 15.99 2.72 3.79
N ILE A 53 15.20 3.19 2.83
CA ILE A 53 15.27 4.56 2.32
C ILE A 53 14.88 5.58 3.40
N LEU A 54 13.81 5.31 4.13
CA LEU A 54 13.38 6.17 5.23
C LEU A 54 14.45 6.23 6.34
N ALA A 55 15.08 5.09 6.66
CA ALA A 55 16.20 5.04 7.60
C ALA A 55 17.41 5.86 7.13
N CYS A 56 17.71 5.86 5.83
CA CYS A 56 18.76 6.71 5.26
C CYS A 56 18.43 8.20 5.38
N LEU A 57 17.20 8.60 5.03
CA LEU A 57 16.75 10.00 5.18
C LEU A 57 16.79 10.43 6.65
N TYR A 58 16.41 9.55 7.58
CA TYR A 58 16.51 9.80 9.02
C TYR A 58 17.97 9.96 9.48
N ALA A 59 18.90 9.14 8.99
CA ALA A 59 20.33 9.26 9.31
C ALA A 59 20.97 10.56 8.77
N HIS A 60 20.32 11.23 7.81
CA HIS A 60 20.73 12.50 7.22
C HIS A 60 19.73 13.63 7.50
N SER A 61 18.98 13.54 8.61
CA SER A 61 17.91 14.49 8.94
C SER A 61 18.39 15.94 9.04
N ASP A 62 19.65 16.16 9.43
CA ASP A 62 20.29 17.48 9.51
C ASP A 62 20.61 18.11 8.14
N LYS A 63 20.46 17.35 7.05
CA LYS A 63 20.81 17.74 5.68
C LYS A 63 19.62 17.76 4.73
N LEU A 64 18.41 17.52 5.23
CA LEU A 64 17.20 17.56 4.43
C LEU A 64 16.87 18.99 4.04
N THR A 65 16.43 19.18 2.81
CA THR A 65 15.77 20.42 2.42
C THR A 65 14.40 20.52 3.05
N GLY A 66 13.90 21.74 3.26
CA GLY A 66 12.53 21.95 3.76
C GLY A 66 11.44 21.34 2.88
N GLN A 67 11.71 21.16 1.57
CA GLN A 67 10.82 20.42 0.68
C GLN A 67 10.74 18.93 1.04
N CYS A 68 11.88 18.29 1.29
CA CYS A 68 11.93 16.89 1.71
C CYS A 68 11.31 16.70 3.10
N GLU A 69 11.62 17.58 4.06
CA GLU A 69 11.01 17.56 5.40
C GLU A 69 9.47 17.66 5.33
N TYR A 70 8.97 18.60 4.52
CA TYR A 70 7.53 18.76 4.32
C TYR A 70 6.91 17.52 3.65
N ALA A 71 7.57 16.94 2.65
CA ALA A 71 7.07 15.74 1.98
C ALA A 71 7.02 14.53 2.92
N LEU A 72 8.02 14.36 3.79
CA LEU A 72 8.03 13.33 4.83
C LEU A 72 6.90 13.55 5.84
N TYR A 73 6.67 14.79 6.27
CA TYR A 73 5.58 15.14 7.16
C TYR A 73 4.20 14.88 6.54
N ASP A 74 3.98 15.32 5.30
CA ASP A 74 2.72 15.11 4.59
C ASP A 74 2.45 13.61 4.37
N ALA A 75 3.47 12.85 3.98
CA ALA A 75 3.40 11.40 3.85
C ALA A 75 2.99 10.71 5.17
N ALA A 76 3.54 11.15 6.31
CA ALA A 76 3.18 10.62 7.63
C ALA A 76 1.71 10.91 7.96
N VAL A 77 1.24 12.14 7.75
CA VAL A 77 -0.16 12.53 7.99
C VAL A 77 -1.12 11.74 7.09
N GLN A 78 -0.77 11.51 5.83
CA GLN A 78 -1.58 10.70 4.92
C GLN A 78 -1.65 9.25 5.38
N LEU A 79 -0.53 8.67 5.82
CA LEU A 79 -0.49 7.30 6.36
C LEU A 79 -1.35 7.16 7.62
N GLU A 80 -1.27 8.11 8.55
CA GLU A 80 -2.09 8.11 9.77
C GLU A 80 -3.58 8.14 9.46
N ARG A 81 -4.01 9.01 8.52
CA ARG A 81 -5.41 9.07 8.07
C ARG A 81 -5.86 7.75 7.45
N PHE A 82 -5.01 7.13 6.66
CA PHE A 82 -5.30 5.83 6.06
C PHE A 82 -5.45 4.73 7.12
N VAL A 83 -4.56 4.67 8.12
CA VAL A 83 -4.66 3.71 9.23
C VAL A 83 -5.93 3.92 10.04
N ALA A 84 -6.31 5.18 10.29
CA ALA A 84 -7.56 5.51 10.98
C ALA A 84 -8.78 5.03 10.19
N ALA A 85 -8.80 5.25 8.87
CA ALA A 85 -9.86 4.77 7.98
C ALA A 85 -9.98 3.24 7.99
N LEU A 86 -8.84 2.52 7.91
CA LEU A 86 -8.82 1.06 8.02
C LEU A 86 -9.35 0.56 9.36
N THR A 87 -8.96 1.23 10.45
CA THR A 87 -9.40 0.88 11.81
C THR A 87 -10.90 1.07 11.95
N TYR A 88 -11.43 2.17 11.42
CA TYR A 88 -12.87 2.42 11.38
C TYR A 88 -13.60 1.31 10.61
N VAL A 89 -13.19 1.00 9.37
CA VAL A 89 -13.82 -0.08 8.60
C VAL A 89 -13.76 -1.42 9.33
N ALA A 90 -12.61 -1.79 9.89
CA ALA A 90 -12.46 -3.04 10.63
C ALA A 90 -13.45 -3.13 11.80
N ASN A 91 -13.61 -2.05 12.59
CA ASN A 91 -14.54 -2.01 13.72
C ASN A 91 -16.01 -2.03 13.31
N GLU A 92 -16.34 -1.37 12.20
CA GLU A 92 -17.72 -1.29 11.69
C GLU A 92 -18.14 -2.57 10.95
N CYS A 93 -17.17 -3.30 10.38
CA CYS A 93 -17.36 -4.50 9.58
C CYS A 93 -16.99 -5.82 10.29
N ASP A 94 -16.59 -5.79 11.56
CA ASP A 94 -16.03 -6.94 12.29
C ASP A 94 -16.87 -8.23 12.13
N ALA A 95 -18.16 -8.17 12.48
CA ALA A 95 -19.07 -9.32 12.35
C ALA A 95 -19.28 -9.78 10.88
N ASP A 96 -19.22 -8.85 9.92
CA ASP A 96 -19.33 -9.17 8.50
C ASP A 96 -18.04 -9.84 7.99
N MET A 97 -16.88 -9.40 8.47
CA MET A 97 -15.58 -10.00 8.17
C MET A 97 -15.51 -11.43 8.66
N GLU A 98 -15.93 -11.70 9.90
CA GLU A 98 -15.99 -13.06 10.45
C GLU A 98 -16.95 -13.96 9.67
N LYS A 99 -18.12 -13.43 9.30
CA LYS A 99 -19.16 -14.21 8.64
C LYS A 99 -18.84 -14.53 7.18
N PHE A 100 -18.25 -13.59 6.44
CA PHE A 100 -18.10 -13.69 4.99
C PHE A 100 -16.65 -13.82 4.52
N CYS A 101 -15.68 -13.42 5.35
CA CYS A 101 -14.28 -13.24 4.93
C CYS A 101 -13.25 -13.92 5.84
N ALA A 102 -13.66 -14.81 6.76
CA ALA A 102 -12.76 -15.46 7.72
C ALA A 102 -11.61 -16.27 7.07
N ASP A 103 -11.87 -16.89 5.92
CA ASP A 103 -10.87 -17.69 5.19
C ASP A 103 -9.97 -16.84 4.27
N ILE A 104 -10.19 -15.52 4.24
CA ILE A 104 -9.40 -14.62 3.40
C ILE A 104 -8.10 -14.28 4.11
N ALA A 105 -7.00 -14.63 3.46
CA ALA A 105 -5.68 -14.26 3.93
C ALA A 105 -5.54 -12.71 3.97
N VAL A 106 -5.06 -12.21 5.11
CA VAL A 106 -4.88 -10.77 5.35
C VAL A 106 -3.81 -10.15 4.43
N GLY A 107 -3.83 -8.82 4.32
CA GLY A 107 -2.93 -8.05 3.47
C GLY A 107 -3.44 -7.86 2.05
N GLU A 108 -2.72 -7.02 1.29
CA GLU A 108 -2.96 -6.74 -0.13
C GLU A 108 -4.40 -6.29 -0.47
N GLY A 109 -5.13 -5.76 0.52
CA GLY A 109 -6.53 -5.34 0.34
C GLY A 109 -7.53 -6.48 0.12
N ARG A 110 -7.14 -7.75 0.29
CA ARG A 110 -8.01 -8.90 -0.03
C ARG A 110 -9.27 -8.97 0.82
N VAL A 111 -9.18 -8.63 2.10
CA VAL A 111 -10.35 -8.59 3.00
C VAL A 111 -11.31 -7.47 2.60
N LEU A 112 -10.79 -6.27 2.27
CA LEU A 112 -11.61 -5.16 1.76
C LEU A 112 -12.33 -5.55 0.47
N LYS A 113 -11.62 -6.23 -0.45
CA LYS A 113 -12.24 -6.78 -1.67
C LYS A 113 -13.34 -7.79 -1.35
N CYS A 114 -13.12 -8.69 -0.39
CA CYS A 114 -14.15 -9.66 0.03
C CYS A 114 -15.41 -8.97 0.58
N LEU A 115 -15.25 -7.91 1.37
CA LEU A 115 -16.38 -7.11 1.87
C LEU A 115 -17.12 -6.41 0.71
N ASP A 116 -16.39 -5.90 -0.28
CA ASP A 116 -16.97 -5.28 -1.47
C ASP A 116 -17.73 -6.30 -2.36
N ASP A 117 -17.14 -7.47 -2.61
CA ASP A 117 -17.77 -8.57 -3.34
C ASP A 117 -19.04 -9.09 -2.63
N ASN A 118 -19.19 -8.83 -1.33
CA ASN A 118 -20.38 -9.13 -0.53
C ASN A 118 -21.20 -7.89 -0.15
N ALA A 119 -21.06 -6.77 -0.88
CA ALA A 119 -21.70 -5.48 -0.58
C ALA A 119 -23.22 -5.54 -0.31
N GLU A 120 -23.94 -6.48 -0.93
CA GLU A 120 -25.39 -6.66 -0.74
C GLU A 120 -25.75 -7.50 0.49
N LYS A 121 -24.78 -8.21 1.08
CA LYS A 121 -24.97 -9.18 2.17
C LYS A 121 -24.43 -8.67 3.51
N ILE A 122 -23.46 -7.77 3.48
CA ILE A 122 -22.90 -7.14 4.67
C ILE A 122 -23.90 -6.19 5.32
N SER A 123 -23.69 -5.88 6.59
CA SER A 123 -24.55 -4.97 7.34
C SER A 123 -24.60 -3.55 6.74
N ALA A 124 -25.67 -2.82 7.06
CA ALA A 124 -25.79 -1.41 6.70
C ALA A 124 -24.67 -0.56 7.31
N ARG A 125 -24.23 -0.92 8.53
CA ARG A 125 -23.11 -0.29 9.25
C ARG A 125 -21.81 -0.44 8.48
N CYS A 126 -21.45 -1.67 8.10
CA CYS A 126 -20.26 -1.94 7.30
C CYS A 126 -20.33 -1.27 5.91
N THR A 127 -21.51 -1.30 5.26
CA THR A 127 -21.72 -0.63 3.98
C THR A 127 -21.47 0.87 4.06
N GLN A 128 -21.92 1.51 5.14
CA GLN A 128 -21.70 2.94 5.36
C GLN A 128 -20.22 3.22 5.60
N ALA A 129 -19.55 2.41 6.43
CA ALA A 129 -18.13 2.59 6.71
C ALA A 129 -17.25 2.52 5.45
N LEU A 130 -17.54 1.58 4.54
CA LEU A 130 -16.84 1.47 3.25
C LEU A 130 -17.04 2.72 2.36
N LYS A 131 -18.23 3.35 2.41
CA LYS A 131 -18.50 4.60 1.67
C LYS A 131 -17.78 5.79 2.29
N ASP A 132 -17.77 5.90 3.62
CA ASP A 132 -17.15 7.02 4.34
C ASP A 132 -15.64 7.13 4.04
N VAL A 133 -14.98 6.00 3.79
CA VAL A 133 -13.54 5.95 3.48
C VAL A 133 -13.23 5.91 1.98
N GLY A 134 -14.24 6.08 1.11
CA GLY A 134 -14.05 6.11 -0.34
C GLY A 134 -13.63 4.78 -0.96
N SER A 135 -13.98 3.65 -0.33
CA SER A 135 -13.82 2.32 -0.91
C SER A 135 -15.00 1.91 -1.82
N LYS A 136 -15.94 2.83 -2.07
CA LYS A 136 -17.08 2.72 -2.99
C LYS A 136 -17.32 4.03 -3.73
#